data_AF-A0A1G1Y7E9-F1
#
_entry.id   AF-A0A1G1Y7E9-F1
#
_cell.length_a   1.000
_cell.length_b   1.000
_cell.length_c   1.000
_cell.angle_alpha   90.00
_cell.angle_beta   90.00
_cell.angle_gamma   90.00
#
_symmetry.space_group_name_H-M   'P 1'
#
loop_
_entity.id
_entity.type
_entity.pdbx_description
1 polymer ?
#
loop_
_entity_poly.entity_id
_entity_poly.type
_entity_poly.pdbx_seq_one_letter_code
_entity_poly.pdbx_strand_id
1 'polypeptide(L)'
;MNLSCIKTCIEILPNLKNVAVFDTAFYKTIPDYAYLYAIPFEFYEEYDIRRYGFHGISHQYVAELAAEKLKKPLKKLKLITCHLGSGSSMTAVKFGKAIETSMGFTPLEGLTMGTRSGDLDPSVAFFLMRKLNLSVSEIEELLNKESGLKGIFGYSNDMRDIMVAAGYKIPGYKRPKEFNQKEKQRAKLALKIFIYDIVRYIGSYATIMNGVDYIVFTAGIGERNPTIRNMIIREVRKTFRKVKSLTIPTDEELMIAKQVDKFS
;
A
#
# COMPACT_ATOMS: atom_id res chain seq x y z
N MET A 1 -10.15 11.78 -12.60
CA MET A 1 -8.98 12.68 -12.61
C MET A 1 -8.07 12.45 -13.82
N ASN A 2 -7.85 11.21 -14.30
CA ASN A 2 -6.90 10.97 -15.40
C ASN A 2 -7.41 11.31 -16.82
N LEU A 3 -8.71 11.12 -17.09
CA LEU A 3 -9.24 11.29 -18.46
C LEU A 3 -9.24 12.76 -18.93
N SER A 4 -9.49 13.72 -18.05
CA SER A 4 -9.43 15.15 -18.38
C SER A 4 -8.02 15.57 -18.76
N CYS A 5 -7.01 15.14 -17.99
CA CYS A 5 -5.61 15.45 -18.30
C CYS A 5 -5.18 14.86 -19.64
N ILE A 6 -5.57 13.62 -19.95
CA ILE A 6 -5.27 12.98 -21.24
C ILE A 6 -5.93 13.76 -22.39
N LYS A 7 -7.20 14.12 -22.26
CA LYS A 7 -7.91 14.93 -23.27
C LYS A 7 -7.19 16.25 -23.52
N THR A 8 -6.83 16.96 -22.47
CA THR A 8 -6.07 18.21 -22.56
C THR A 8 -4.68 18.02 -23.19
N CYS A 9 -3.96 16.94 -22.87
CA CYS A 9 -2.69 16.63 -23.52
C CYS A 9 -2.85 16.37 -25.02
N ILE A 10 -3.90 15.65 -25.43
CA ILE A 10 -4.20 15.39 -26.85
C ILE A 10 -4.53 16.71 -27.57
N GLU A 11 -5.27 17.61 -26.93
CA GLU A 11 -5.60 18.93 -27.49
C GLU A 11 -4.38 19.83 -27.65
N ILE A 12 -3.50 19.89 -26.65
CA ILE A 12 -2.33 20.81 -26.64
C ILE A 12 -1.14 20.23 -27.41
N LEU A 13 -0.99 18.91 -27.45
CA LEU A 13 0.16 18.21 -28.06
C LEU A 13 -0.32 17.14 -29.07
N PRO A 14 -1.04 17.53 -30.14
CA PRO A 14 -1.73 16.59 -31.03
C PRO A 14 -0.79 15.68 -31.83
N ASN A 15 0.46 16.09 -32.01
CA ASN A 15 1.47 15.33 -32.76
C ASN A 15 2.29 14.37 -31.88
N LEU A 16 2.08 14.38 -30.56
CA LEU A 16 2.78 13.48 -29.64
C LEU A 16 1.96 12.23 -29.36
N LYS A 17 2.67 11.09 -29.32
CA LYS A 17 2.10 9.81 -28.92
C LYS A 17 1.81 9.83 -27.42
N ASN A 18 0.55 9.64 -27.05
CA ASN A 18 0.14 9.49 -25.66
C ASN A 18 0.10 8.00 -25.28
N VAL A 19 0.74 7.63 -24.17
CA VAL A 19 0.81 6.25 -23.67
C VAL A 19 0.25 6.19 -22.26
N ALA A 20 -0.71 5.29 -22.03
CA ALA A 20 -1.27 5.05 -20.71
C ALA A 20 -0.48 3.96 -19.99
N VAL A 21 0.11 4.30 -18.85
CA VAL A 21 0.78 3.35 -17.94
C VAL A 21 -0.12 3.14 -16.73
N PHE A 22 -0.54 1.90 -16.51
CA PHE A 22 -1.52 1.56 -15.49
C PHE A 22 -0.87 0.96 -14.26
N ASP A 23 -1.31 1.42 -13.10
CA ASP A 23 -0.92 0.90 -11.79
C ASP A 23 -1.24 -0.59 -11.59
N THR A 24 -2.19 -1.11 -12.35
CA THR A 24 -2.62 -2.51 -12.29
C THR A 24 -1.74 -3.43 -13.16
N ALA A 25 -0.91 -2.88 -14.04
CA ALA A 25 -0.21 -3.67 -15.07
C ALA A 25 0.77 -4.69 -14.47
N PHE A 26 1.46 -4.34 -13.38
CA PHE A 26 2.41 -5.23 -12.70
C PHE A 26 1.74 -6.49 -12.11
N TYR A 27 0.44 -6.41 -11.83
CA TYR A 27 -0.32 -7.46 -11.16
C TYR A 27 -0.97 -8.48 -12.10
N LYS A 28 -0.79 -8.33 -13.42
CA LYS A 28 -1.27 -9.30 -14.41
C LYS A 28 -0.68 -10.70 -14.23
N THR A 29 0.40 -10.84 -13.47
CA THR A 29 1.04 -12.14 -13.16
C THR A 29 0.48 -12.82 -11.92
N ILE A 30 -0.45 -12.19 -11.18
CA ILE A 30 -1.12 -12.81 -10.04
C ILE A 30 -1.95 -14.00 -10.56
N PRO A 31 -1.82 -15.19 -9.97
CA PRO A 31 -2.59 -16.37 -10.37
C PRO A 31 -4.07 -16.25 -9.97
N ASP A 32 -4.94 -16.99 -10.65
CA ASP A 32 -6.39 -17.01 -10.44
C ASP A 32 -6.81 -17.20 -8.99
N TYR A 33 -6.24 -18.19 -8.31
CA TYR A 33 -6.53 -18.48 -6.91
C TYR A 33 -6.14 -17.37 -5.93
N ALA A 34 -5.37 -16.37 -6.38
CA ALA A 34 -4.96 -15.22 -5.56
C ALA A 34 -5.72 -13.93 -5.94
N TYR A 35 -6.23 -13.82 -7.18
CA TYR A 35 -7.02 -12.66 -7.58
C TYR A 35 -8.54 -12.85 -7.52
N LEU A 36 -9.03 -14.09 -7.56
CA LEU A 36 -10.47 -14.36 -7.47
C LEU A 36 -10.95 -14.21 -6.03
N TYR A 37 -12.06 -13.50 -5.85
CA TYR A 37 -12.78 -13.50 -4.57
C TYR A 37 -13.66 -14.74 -4.48
N ALA A 38 -13.80 -15.30 -3.28
CA ALA A 38 -14.67 -16.44 -3.01
C ALA A 38 -16.16 -16.03 -2.95
N ILE A 39 -16.67 -15.52 -4.07
CA ILE A 39 -18.07 -15.15 -4.33
C ILE A 39 -18.54 -15.90 -5.59
N PRO A 40 -19.84 -15.89 -5.97
CA PRO A 40 -20.31 -16.52 -7.19
C PRO A 40 -19.45 -16.14 -8.41
N PHE A 41 -19.00 -17.16 -9.17
CA PHE A 41 -17.99 -17.00 -10.21
C PHE A 41 -18.48 -16.13 -11.37
N GLU A 42 -19.79 -16.10 -11.58
CA GLU A 42 -20.48 -15.28 -12.59
C GLU A 42 -20.15 -13.80 -12.42
N PHE A 43 -19.89 -13.32 -11.20
CA PHE A 43 -19.49 -11.94 -10.98
C PHE A 43 -18.10 -11.60 -11.54
N TYR A 44 -17.21 -12.59 -11.58
CA TYR A 44 -15.94 -12.45 -12.29
C TYR A 44 -16.18 -12.48 -13.81
N GLU A 45 -16.99 -13.41 -14.31
CA GLU A 45 -17.24 -13.56 -15.76
C GLU A 45 -17.98 -12.37 -16.38
N GLU A 46 -18.98 -11.81 -15.69
CA GLU A 46 -19.83 -10.73 -16.21
C GLU A 46 -19.25 -9.33 -15.96
N TYR A 47 -18.60 -9.12 -14.82
CA TYR A 47 -18.21 -7.78 -14.34
C TYR A 47 -16.72 -7.64 -14.04
N ASP A 48 -15.90 -8.67 -14.30
CA ASP A 48 -14.48 -8.70 -13.95
C ASP A 48 -14.23 -8.32 -12.47
N ILE A 49 -15.07 -8.81 -11.54
CA ILE A 49 -14.87 -8.62 -10.10
C ILE A 49 -13.71 -9.51 -9.63
N ARG A 50 -12.57 -8.87 -9.39
CA ARG A 50 -11.32 -9.51 -8.96
C ARG A 50 -10.41 -8.54 -8.23
N ARG A 51 -9.34 -9.06 -7.64
CA ARG A 51 -8.18 -8.26 -7.23
C ARG A 51 -7.47 -7.71 -8.46
N TYR A 52 -7.34 -6.39 -8.51
CA TYR A 52 -6.53 -5.69 -9.51
C TYR A 52 -5.18 -5.28 -8.93
N GLY A 53 -5.16 -4.76 -7.70
CA GLY A 53 -3.97 -4.20 -7.08
C GLY A 53 -3.56 -2.84 -7.66
N PHE A 54 -2.92 -2.01 -6.84
CA PHE A 54 -2.48 -0.65 -7.22
C PHE A 54 -1.10 -0.34 -6.65
N HIS A 55 -0.53 0.80 -7.03
CA HIS A 55 0.90 1.13 -6.88
C HIS A 55 1.84 0.17 -7.61
N GLY A 56 1.36 -0.51 -8.66
CA GLY A 56 2.16 -1.50 -9.39
C GLY A 56 3.40 -0.89 -10.06
N ILE A 57 3.32 0.37 -10.48
CA ILE A 57 4.48 1.11 -11.03
C ILE A 57 5.58 1.20 -9.95
N SER A 58 5.23 1.65 -8.75
CA SER A 58 6.14 1.75 -7.62
C SER A 58 6.70 0.38 -7.21
N HIS A 59 5.82 -0.60 -7.03
CA HIS A 59 6.21 -1.95 -6.61
C HIS A 59 7.15 -2.62 -7.61
N GLN A 60 6.89 -2.47 -8.90
CA GLN A 60 7.78 -2.95 -9.96
C GLN A 60 9.13 -2.25 -9.91
N TYR A 61 9.12 -0.91 -9.86
CA TYR A 61 10.33 -0.09 -9.85
C TYR A 61 11.26 -0.47 -8.68
N VAL A 62 10.74 -0.54 -7.46
CA VAL A 62 11.56 -0.84 -6.28
C VAL A 62 12.02 -2.29 -6.22
N ALA A 63 11.28 -3.23 -6.84
CA ALA A 63 11.72 -4.61 -6.98
C ALA A 63 12.90 -4.73 -7.96
N GLU A 64 12.82 -4.06 -9.11
CA GLU A 64 13.91 -4.02 -10.11
C GLU A 64 15.16 -3.33 -9.54
N LEU A 65 14.99 -2.19 -8.88
CA LEU A 65 16.11 -1.46 -8.27
C LEU A 65 16.71 -2.20 -7.06
N ALA A 66 15.90 -2.97 -6.30
CA ALA A 66 16.42 -3.85 -5.27
C ALA A 66 17.32 -4.93 -5.86
N ALA A 67 16.91 -5.56 -6.96
CA ALA A 67 17.68 -6.58 -7.65
C ALA A 67 19.03 -6.01 -8.14
N GLU A 68 19.02 -4.81 -8.74
CA GLU A 68 20.22 -4.09 -9.16
C GLU A 68 21.18 -3.81 -7.99
N LYS A 69 20.68 -3.21 -6.91
CA LYS A 69 21.49 -2.90 -5.71
C LYS A 69 22.08 -4.17 -5.06
N LEU A 70 21.33 -5.27 -5.10
CA LEU A 70 21.77 -6.56 -4.59
C LEU A 70 22.73 -7.30 -5.54
N LYS A 71 22.94 -6.79 -6.76
CA LYS A 71 23.70 -7.43 -7.83
C LYS A 71 23.22 -8.86 -8.09
N LYS A 72 21.90 -9.08 -8.06
CA LYS A 72 21.24 -10.38 -8.26
C LYS A 72 20.11 -10.23 -9.26
N PRO A 73 19.93 -11.18 -10.19
CA PRO A 73 18.78 -11.17 -11.07
C PRO A 73 17.46 -11.22 -10.27
N LEU A 74 16.48 -10.38 -10.62
CA LEU A 74 15.18 -10.36 -9.96
C LEU A 74 14.47 -11.73 -10.01
N LYS A 75 14.71 -12.50 -11.09
CA LYS A 75 14.23 -13.88 -11.26
C LYS A 75 14.76 -14.88 -10.21
N LYS A 76 15.76 -14.50 -9.40
CA LYS A 76 16.32 -15.32 -8.32
C LYS A 76 15.93 -14.83 -6.92
N LEU A 77 15.04 -13.84 -6.81
CA LEU A 77 14.69 -13.20 -5.54
C LEU A 77 13.22 -13.43 -5.17
N LYS A 78 12.98 -13.53 -3.85
CA LYS A 78 11.68 -13.41 -3.19
C LYS A 78 11.67 -12.13 -2.37
N LEU A 79 10.95 -11.13 -2.84
CA LEU A 79 10.88 -9.81 -2.22
C LEU A 79 9.47 -9.55 -1.69
N ILE A 80 9.38 -8.92 -0.53
CA ILE A 80 8.15 -8.25 -0.10
C ILE A 80 8.41 -6.76 -0.24
N THR A 81 7.67 -6.10 -1.12
CA THR A 81 7.77 -4.65 -1.31
C THR A 81 6.66 -3.96 -0.54
N CYS A 82 7.00 -2.95 0.24
CA CYS A 82 6.12 -2.21 1.14
C CYS A 82 6.11 -0.75 0.71
N HIS A 83 5.10 -0.37 -0.08
CA HIS A 83 4.82 1.02 -0.42
C HIS A 83 4.00 1.62 0.74
N LEU A 84 4.67 2.36 1.63
CA LEU A 84 4.04 2.91 2.83
C LEU A 84 3.94 4.43 2.69
N GLY A 85 2.74 4.92 2.45
CA GLY A 85 2.40 6.33 2.28
C GLY A 85 1.02 6.66 2.83
N SER A 86 0.41 7.75 2.35
CA SER A 86 -0.98 8.09 2.69
C SER A 86 -1.95 6.99 2.22
N GLY A 87 -1.74 6.50 0.99
CA GLY A 87 -2.15 5.15 0.58
C GLY A 87 -0.99 4.18 0.86
N SER A 88 -1.30 2.99 1.35
CA SER A 88 -0.27 1.98 1.65
C SER A 88 -0.66 0.64 1.06
N SER A 89 0.30 -0.04 0.43
CA SER A 89 0.13 -1.37 -0.12
C SER A 89 1.40 -2.21 0.00
N MET A 90 1.23 -3.51 -0.09
CA MET A 90 2.31 -4.48 -0.10
C MET A 90 2.15 -5.47 -1.24
N THR A 91 3.26 -5.85 -1.85
CA THR A 91 3.29 -6.85 -2.93
C THR A 91 4.30 -7.96 -2.62
N ALA A 92 3.87 -9.20 -2.81
CA ALA A 92 4.74 -10.38 -2.83
C ALA A 92 5.30 -10.56 -4.25
N VAL A 93 6.61 -10.36 -4.42
CA VAL A 93 7.31 -10.50 -5.69
C VAL A 93 8.18 -11.76 -5.64
N LYS A 94 7.79 -12.78 -6.41
CA LYS A 94 8.47 -14.07 -6.47
C LYS A 94 9.05 -14.28 -7.86
N PHE A 95 10.37 -14.39 -7.94
CA PHE A 95 11.09 -14.67 -9.19
C PHE A 95 10.74 -13.69 -10.32
N GLY A 96 10.60 -12.41 -9.97
CA GLY A 96 10.30 -11.32 -10.90
C GLY A 96 8.84 -11.19 -11.34
N LYS A 97 7.93 -11.91 -10.69
CA LYS A 97 6.49 -11.76 -10.89
C LYS A 97 5.81 -11.33 -9.59
N ALA A 98 4.84 -10.42 -9.69
CA ALA A 98 3.90 -10.22 -8.59
C ALA A 98 3.01 -11.45 -8.49
N ILE A 99 2.96 -12.07 -7.31
CA ILE A 99 2.10 -13.23 -7.06
C ILE A 99 0.94 -12.92 -6.10
N GLU A 100 1.02 -11.78 -5.40
CA GLU A 100 -0.02 -11.30 -4.49
C GLU A 100 0.18 -9.80 -4.21
N THR A 101 -0.89 -9.07 -3.94
CA THR A 101 -0.87 -7.65 -3.52
C THR A 101 -2.01 -7.33 -2.56
N SER A 102 -1.81 -6.38 -1.66
CA SER A 102 -2.74 -6.16 -0.54
C SER A 102 -4.00 -5.43 -0.98
N MET A 103 -3.88 -4.55 -1.97
CA MET A 103 -5.06 -3.86 -2.52
C MET A 103 -5.86 -4.79 -3.43
N GLY A 104 -7.16 -4.52 -3.46
CA GLY A 104 -8.17 -5.41 -4.00
C GLY A 104 -8.68 -5.02 -5.37
N PHE A 105 -9.99 -5.16 -5.51
CA PHE A 105 -10.81 -4.55 -6.57
C PHE A 105 -10.59 -3.03 -6.61
N THR A 106 -10.48 -2.41 -5.43
CA THR A 106 -10.19 -0.98 -5.27
C THR A 106 -8.97 -0.77 -4.36
N PRO A 107 -8.44 0.47 -4.29
CA PRO A 107 -7.39 0.83 -3.34
C PRO A 107 -7.83 0.88 -1.86
N LEU A 108 -9.03 0.40 -1.51
CA LEU A 108 -9.56 0.39 -0.15
C LEU A 108 -9.09 -0.83 0.65
N GLU A 109 -9.09 -2.02 0.03
CA GLU A 109 -8.64 -3.26 0.68
C GLU A 109 -7.16 -3.19 1.04
N GLY A 110 -6.76 -3.94 2.07
CA GLY A 110 -5.36 -4.12 2.42
C GLY A 110 -5.00 -3.50 3.74
N LEU A 111 -3.90 -2.75 3.72
CA LEU A 111 -3.34 -2.15 4.92
C LEU A 111 -4.23 -1.04 5.48
N THR A 112 -4.15 -0.84 6.79
CA THR A 112 -4.54 0.40 7.45
C THR A 112 -3.76 1.56 6.82
N MET A 113 -4.46 2.55 6.28
CA MET A 113 -3.83 3.69 5.57
C MET A 113 -4.08 5.00 6.32
N GLY A 114 -3.70 6.14 5.73
CA GLY A 114 -3.90 7.45 6.34
C GLY A 114 -5.37 7.72 6.69
N THR A 115 -6.26 7.55 5.71
CA THR A 115 -7.71 7.80 5.86
C THR A 115 -8.59 6.64 5.44
N ARG A 116 -8.00 5.59 4.84
CA ARG A 116 -8.73 4.40 4.41
C ARG A 116 -8.71 3.33 5.47
N SER A 117 -9.81 2.59 5.60
CA SER A 117 -9.93 1.50 6.59
C SER A 117 -8.90 0.40 6.40
N GLY A 118 -8.58 0.04 5.15
CA GLY A 118 -7.96 -1.24 4.87
C GLY A 118 -8.98 -2.37 5.04
N ASP A 119 -8.48 -3.56 5.37
CA ASP A 119 -9.29 -4.75 5.64
C ASP A 119 -10.34 -4.48 6.71
N LEU A 120 -11.58 -4.84 6.40
CA LEU A 120 -12.73 -4.74 7.30
C LEU A 120 -13.71 -5.86 6.96
N ASP A 121 -14.36 -6.44 7.98
CA ASP A 121 -15.50 -7.33 7.75
C ASP A 121 -16.59 -6.57 6.97
N PRO A 122 -17.01 -7.05 5.79
CA PRO A 122 -18.07 -6.41 5.00
C PRO A 122 -19.36 -6.16 5.79
N SER A 123 -19.66 -7.01 6.78
CA SER A 123 -20.83 -6.90 7.64
C SER A 123 -20.86 -5.62 8.48
N VAL A 124 -19.69 -5.04 8.78
CA VAL A 124 -19.58 -3.77 9.52
C VAL A 124 -20.19 -2.63 8.71
N ALA A 125 -19.92 -2.56 7.40
CA ALA A 125 -20.50 -1.55 6.52
C ALA A 125 -22.03 -1.64 6.54
N PHE A 126 -22.57 -2.85 6.33
CA PHE A 126 -24.02 -3.06 6.32
C PHE A 126 -24.67 -2.79 7.69
N PHE A 127 -23.98 -3.12 8.79
CA PHE A 127 -24.47 -2.82 10.13
C PHE A 127 -24.56 -1.30 10.36
N LEU A 128 -23.52 -0.54 9.99
CA LEU A 128 -23.51 0.92 10.13
C LEU A 128 -24.58 1.59 9.27
N MET A 129 -24.75 1.15 8.02
CA MET A 129 -25.83 1.63 7.15
C MET A 129 -27.18 1.47 7.82
N ARG A 130 -27.50 0.27 8.32
CA ARG A 130 -28.79 0.01 8.97
C ARG A 130 -28.94 0.75 10.30
N LYS A 131 -27.88 0.81 11.11
CA LYS A 131 -27.95 1.36 12.46
C LYS A 131 -28.02 2.88 12.48
N LEU A 132 -27.32 3.53 11.55
CA LEU A 132 -27.18 4.98 11.47
C LEU A 132 -27.94 5.59 10.29
N ASN A 133 -28.65 4.76 9.52
CA ASN A 133 -29.36 5.14 8.29
C ASN A 133 -28.45 5.83 7.26
N LEU A 134 -27.21 5.32 7.11
CA LEU A 134 -26.25 5.84 6.14
C LEU A 134 -26.51 5.27 4.75
N SER A 135 -26.40 6.13 3.75
CA SER A 135 -26.37 5.78 2.35
C SER A 135 -25.07 5.07 1.97
N VAL A 136 -25.06 4.45 0.77
CA VAL A 136 -23.86 3.84 0.18
C VAL A 136 -22.72 4.86 0.08
N SER A 137 -23.01 6.07 -0.42
CA SER A 137 -22.01 7.12 -0.59
C SER A 137 -21.41 7.58 0.74
N GLU A 138 -22.21 7.65 1.81
CA GLU A 138 -21.71 8.02 3.14
C GLU A 138 -20.80 6.94 3.73
N ILE A 139 -21.09 5.66 3.48
CA ILE A 139 -20.17 4.57 3.87
C ILE A 139 -18.90 4.58 3.04
N GLU A 140 -18.98 4.82 1.74
CA GLU A 140 -17.78 4.92 0.89
C GLU A 140 -16.88 6.06 1.35
N GLU A 141 -17.45 7.22 1.68
CA GLU A 141 -16.73 8.36 2.24
C GLU A 141 -16.13 8.02 3.60
N LEU A 142 -16.92 7.40 4.50
CA LEU A 142 -16.45 6.95 5.81
C LEU A 142 -15.23 6.04 5.68
N LEU A 143 -15.32 5.01 4.83
CA LEU A 143 -14.27 4.01 4.66
C LEU A 143 -13.04 4.55 3.92
N ASN A 144 -13.18 5.56 3.05
CA ASN A 144 -12.05 6.12 2.28
C ASN A 144 -11.39 7.37 2.90
N LYS A 145 -12.14 8.18 3.66
CA LYS A 145 -11.73 9.53 4.07
C LYS A 145 -11.74 9.77 5.58
N GLU A 146 -12.58 9.04 6.31
CA GLU A 146 -12.76 9.21 7.76
C GLU A 146 -12.28 8.01 8.59
N SER A 147 -11.65 7.03 7.95
CA SER A 147 -11.14 5.80 8.58
C SER A 147 -9.62 5.81 8.75
N GLY A 148 -9.02 4.64 8.88
CA GLY A 148 -7.57 4.46 8.95
C GLY A 148 -6.94 5.12 10.17
N LEU A 149 -5.70 5.58 9.99
CA LEU A 149 -4.95 6.27 11.04
C LEU A 149 -5.68 7.52 11.56
N LYS A 150 -6.32 8.29 10.66
CA LYS A 150 -7.14 9.46 11.02
C LYS A 150 -8.27 9.06 11.95
N GLY A 151 -9.04 8.04 11.60
CA GLY A 151 -10.19 7.59 12.38
C GLY A 151 -9.80 7.12 13.79
N ILE A 152 -8.71 6.35 13.92
CA ILE A 152 -8.24 5.85 15.21
C ILE A 152 -7.61 6.97 16.06
N PHE A 153 -6.73 7.77 15.46
CA PHE A 153 -6.06 8.85 16.17
C PHE A 153 -7.05 9.96 16.56
N GLY A 154 -7.99 10.28 15.67
CA GLY A 154 -9.03 11.29 15.85
C GLY A 154 -8.55 12.72 15.63
N TYR A 155 -7.41 12.92 14.96
CA TYR A 155 -6.85 14.25 14.68
C TYR A 155 -6.27 14.39 13.26
N SER A 156 -5.26 13.60 12.91
CA SER A 156 -4.51 13.72 11.66
C SER A 156 -4.24 12.34 11.04
N ASN A 157 -4.07 12.28 9.73
CA ASN A 157 -3.58 11.10 9.01
C ASN A 157 -2.05 11.10 8.82
N ASP A 158 -1.35 12.19 9.20
CA ASP A 158 0.09 12.29 9.06
C ASP A 158 0.80 11.43 10.12
N MET A 159 1.61 10.49 9.66
CA MET A 159 2.42 9.63 10.53
C MET A 159 3.33 10.42 11.48
N ARG A 160 3.79 11.61 11.06
CA ARG A 160 4.64 12.47 11.89
C ARG A 160 3.90 13.00 13.11
N ASP A 161 2.65 13.43 12.93
CA ASP A 161 1.79 13.88 14.04
C ASP A 161 1.52 12.74 15.01
N ILE A 162 1.18 11.57 14.47
CA ILE A 162 0.90 10.36 15.26
C ILE A 162 2.12 9.96 16.09
N MET A 163 3.30 9.94 15.47
CA MET A 163 4.55 9.60 16.16
C MET A 163 4.89 10.60 17.27
N VAL A 164 4.77 11.90 17.02
CA VAL A 164 5.02 12.92 18.06
C VAL A 164 3.99 12.84 19.20
N ALA A 165 2.71 12.61 18.89
CA ALA A 165 1.68 12.38 19.88
C ALA A 165 1.91 11.10 20.70
N ALA A 166 2.47 10.06 20.07
CA ALA A 166 2.85 8.83 20.74
C ALA A 166 4.13 8.94 21.60
N GLY A 167 4.85 10.08 21.52
CA GLY A 167 6.03 10.37 22.34
C GLY A 167 7.38 10.19 21.62
N TYR A 168 7.38 9.97 20.31
CA TYR A 168 8.61 9.89 19.52
C TYR A 168 9.09 11.29 19.11
N LYS A 169 10.40 11.45 18.95
CA LYS A 169 11.01 12.68 18.40
C LYS A 169 11.28 12.48 16.92
N ILE A 170 10.94 13.48 16.11
CA ILE A 170 11.23 13.50 14.66
C ILE A 170 12.10 14.73 14.38
N PRO A 171 13.35 14.56 13.89
CA PRO A 171 14.23 15.68 13.55
C PRO A 171 13.57 16.64 12.56
N GLY A 172 13.64 17.94 12.85
CA GLY A 172 13.07 18.99 11.98
C GLY A 172 11.54 19.08 11.98
N TYR A 173 10.83 18.24 12.74
CA TYR A 173 9.36 18.30 12.83
C TYR A 173 8.93 18.81 14.20
N LYS A 174 8.20 19.93 14.22
CA LYS A 174 7.64 20.50 15.44
C LYS A 174 6.27 19.90 15.71
N ARG A 175 6.01 19.59 16.98
CA ARG A 175 4.69 19.18 17.45
C ARG A 175 3.66 20.24 17.04
N PRO A 176 2.53 19.88 16.41
CA PRO A 176 1.55 20.85 15.95
C PRO A 176 0.74 21.47 17.10
N LYS A 177 0.48 20.69 18.16
CA LYS A 177 -0.23 21.14 19.37
C LYS A 177 0.10 20.24 20.57
N GLU A 178 -0.20 20.70 21.78
CA GLU A 178 -0.20 19.81 22.93
C GLU A 178 -1.32 18.78 22.83
N PHE A 179 -0.97 17.51 23.09
CA PHE A 179 -1.91 16.39 23.04
C PHE A 179 -2.32 16.00 24.45
N ASN A 180 -3.63 15.87 24.66
CA ASN A 180 -4.17 15.35 25.93
C ASN A 180 -3.89 13.84 26.07
N GLN A 181 -4.20 13.27 27.24
CA GLN A 181 -3.90 11.85 27.51
C GLN A 181 -4.63 10.88 26.57
N LYS A 182 -5.89 11.18 26.23
CA LYS A 182 -6.69 10.35 25.31
C LYS A 182 -6.10 10.35 23.90
N GLU A 183 -5.67 11.50 23.40
CA GLU A 183 -4.99 11.63 22.10
C GLU A 183 -3.66 10.88 22.09
N LYS A 184 -2.86 10.98 23.15
CA LYS A 184 -1.60 10.22 23.29
C LYS A 184 -1.84 8.71 23.28
N GLN A 185 -2.89 8.23 23.95
CA GLN A 185 -3.27 6.81 23.95
C GLN A 185 -3.73 6.34 22.56
N ARG A 186 -4.59 7.12 21.89
CA ARG A 186 -5.05 6.83 20.53
C ARG A 186 -3.93 6.85 19.50
N ALA A 187 -2.97 7.77 19.62
CA ALA A 187 -1.78 7.78 18.77
C ALA A 187 -0.94 6.51 18.90
N LYS A 188 -0.69 6.06 20.15
CA LYS A 188 0.01 4.78 20.40
C LYS A 188 -0.76 3.59 19.84
N LEU A 189 -2.09 3.60 19.97
CA LEU A 189 -2.94 2.55 19.40
C LEU A 189 -2.88 2.55 17.86
N ALA A 190 -2.98 3.71 17.22
CA ALA A 190 -2.89 3.85 15.77
C ALA A 190 -1.55 3.32 15.22
N LEU A 191 -0.43 3.65 15.88
CA LEU A 191 0.87 3.06 15.54
C LEU A 191 0.88 1.54 15.70
N LYS A 192 0.35 1.02 16.81
CA LYS A 192 0.33 -0.42 17.07
C LYS A 192 -0.48 -1.16 16.00
N ILE A 193 -1.65 -0.64 15.62
CA ILE A 193 -2.49 -1.19 14.55
C ILE A 193 -1.73 -1.20 13.23
N PHE A 194 -1.15 -0.07 12.83
CA PHE A 194 -0.39 0.04 11.57
C PHE A 194 0.77 -0.96 11.48
N ILE A 195 1.56 -1.09 12.55
CA ILE A 195 2.70 -2.02 12.59
C ILE A 195 2.20 -3.47 12.59
N TYR A 196 1.18 -3.78 13.40
CA TYR A 196 0.59 -5.12 13.47
C TYR A 196 0.09 -5.57 12.10
N ASP A 197 -0.60 -4.69 11.40
CA ASP A 197 -1.21 -4.98 10.12
C ASP A 197 -0.17 -5.26 9.02
N ILE A 198 0.88 -4.43 8.95
CA ILE A 198 2.01 -4.68 8.06
C ILE A 198 2.68 -6.02 8.38
N VAL A 199 2.91 -6.33 9.66
CA VAL A 199 3.54 -7.60 10.07
C VAL A 199 2.67 -8.80 9.69
N ARG A 200 1.35 -8.69 9.79
CA ARG A 200 0.38 -9.71 9.36
C ARG A 200 0.52 -9.99 7.86
N TYR A 201 0.55 -8.94 7.03
CA TYR A 201 0.78 -9.08 5.59
C TYR A 201 2.15 -9.66 5.26
N ILE A 202 3.21 -9.23 5.95
CA ILE A 202 4.56 -9.81 5.76
C ILE A 202 4.55 -11.32 6.04
N GLY A 203 3.91 -11.73 7.12
CA GLY A 203 3.79 -13.15 7.50
C GLY A 203 3.03 -13.97 6.46
N SER A 204 1.89 -13.45 5.97
CA SER A 204 1.12 -14.09 4.90
C SER A 204 1.96 -14.26 3.63
N TYR A 205 2.60 -13.18 3.17
CA TYR A 205 3.36 -13.17 1.92
C TYR A 205 4.61 -14.03 1.97
N ALA A 206 5.32 -14.01 3.10
CA ALA A 206 6.45 -14.89 3.31
C ALA A 206 6.01 -16.36 3.27
N THR A 207 4.84 -16.69 3.81
CA THR A 207 4.30 -18.07 3.78
C THR A 207 3.98 -18.53 2.36
N ILE A 208 3.19 -17.77 1.59
CA ILE A 208 2.81 -18.15 0.22
C ILE A 208 4.00 -18.17 -0.76
N MET A 209 5.06 -17.40 -0.48
CA MET A 209 6.31 -17.45 -1.25
C MET A 209 7.25 -18.59 -0.83
N ASN A 210 6.96 -19.27 0.29
CA ASN A 210 7.85 -20.20 0.98
C ASN A 210 9.20 -19.54 1.35
N GLY A 211 9.13 -18.50 2.16
CA GLY A 211 10.25 -17.66 2.58
C GLY A 211 10.31 -16.30 1.87
N VAL A 212 11.19 -15.45 2.38
CA VAL A 212 11.45 -14.10 1.88
C VAL A 212 12.95 -13.81 2.00
N ASP A 213 13.54 -13.25 0.95
CA ASP A 213 14.96 -12.85 0.95
C ASP A 213 15.13 -11.45 1.55
N TYR A 214 14.30 -10.50 1.09
CA TYR A 214 14.36 -9.10 1.50
C TYR A 214 12.97 -8.46 1.61
N ILE A 215 12.83 -7.56 2.58
CA ILE A 215 11.71 -6.63 2.69
C ILE A 215 12.17 -5.26 2.18
N VAL A 216 11.48 -4.70 1.19
CA VAL A 216 11.85 -3.43 0.56
C VAL A 216 10.84 -2.37 0.98
N PHE A 217 11.28 -1.34 1.71
CA PHE A 217 10.44 -0.21 2.09
C PHE A 217 10.59 0.94 1.10
N THR A 218 9.47 1.54 0.73
CA THR A 218 9.39 2.70 -0.17
C THR A 218 8.23 3.64 0.20
N ALA A 219 8.09 4.73 -0.54
CA ALA A 219 7.14 5.82 -0.36
C ALA A 219 7.35 6.63 0.94
N GLY A 220 6.54 7.66 1.15
CA GLY A 220 6.79 8.70 2.15
C GLY A 220 7.03 8.18 3.58
N ILE A 221 6.20 7.25 4.07
CA ILE A 221 6.39 6.64 5.40
C ILE A 221 7.57 5.68 5.36
N GLY A 222 7.61 4.79 4.38
CA GLY A 222 8.60 3.72 4.27
C GLY A 222 10.03 4.23 4.10
N GLU A 223 10.24 5.33 3.40
CA GLU A 223 11.55 5.94 3.16
C GLU A 223 12.01 6.80 4.34
N ARG A 224 11.12 7.65 4.86
CA ARG A 224 11.51 8.75 5.76
C ARG A 224 11.45 8.41 7.24
N ASN A 225 10.86 7.27 7.62
CA ASN A 225 10.64 6.90 9.03
C ASN A 225 11.42 5.63 9.43
N PRO A 226 12.73 5.74 9.77
CA PRO A 226 13.53 4.60 10.21
C PRO A 226 12.97 3.95 11.49
N THR A 227 12.37 4.72 12.39
CA THR A 227 11.72 4.20 13.60
C THR A 227 10.60 3.21 13.26
N ILE A 228 9.73 3.55 12.31
CA ILE A 228 8.64 2.68 11.86
C ILE A 228 9.19 1.40 11.23
N ARG A 229 10.16 1.52 10.32
CA ARG A 229 10.83 0.36 9.73
C ARG A 229 11.44 -0.56 10.79
N ASN A 230 12.12 0.00 11.78
CA ASN A 230 12.73 -0.75 12.86
C ASN A 230 11.69 -1.47 13.74
N MET A 231 10.55 -0.83 14.01
CA MET A 231 9.44 -1.46 14.73
C MET A 231 8.90 -2.67 13.95
N ILE A 232 8.67 -2.53 12.65
CA ILE A 232 8.22 -3.62 11.77
C ILE A 232 9.24 -4.76 11.77
N ILE A 233 10.50 -4.47 11.42
CA ILE A 233 11.53 -5.50 11.28
C ILE A 233 11.83 -6.21 12.60
N ARG A 234 11.71 -5.52 13.75
CA ARG A 234 11.84 -6.15 15.06
C ARG A 234 10.78 -7.22 15.29
N GLU A 235 9.53 -6.95 14.90
CA GLU A 235 8.45 -7.94 15.02
C GLU A 235 8.65 -9.10 14.04
N VAL A 236 8.97 -8.82 12.77
CA VAL A 236 9.20 -9.86 11.75
C VAL A 236 10.35 -10.80 12.15
N ARG A 237 11.43 -10.26 12.73
CA ARG A 237 12.60 -11.05 13.16
C ARG A 237 12.32 -12.04 14.29
N LYS A 238 11.18 -11.94 14.98
CA LYS A 238 10.75 -12.95 15.96
C LYS A 238 10.51 -14.31 15.28
N THR A 239 10.01 -14.29 14.04
CA THR A 239 9.76 -15.50 13.23
C THR A 239 10.85 -15.68 12.17
N PHE A 240 11.14 -14.65 11.37
CA PHE A 240 12.12 -14.71 10.27
C PHE A 240 13.45 -14.10 10.70
N ARG A 241 14.20 -14.81 11.56
CA ARG A 241 15.42 -14.30 12.23
C ARG A 241 16.46 -13.67 11.30
N LYS A 242 16.61 -14.19 10.08
CA LYS A 242 17.62 -13.75 9.10
C LYS A 242 17.10 -12.74 8.07
N VAL A 243 15.87 -12.25 8.22
CA VAL A 243 15.28 -11.32 7.24
C VAL A 243 16.09 -10.03 7.16
N LYS A 244 16.36 -9.61 5.93
CA LYS A 244 17.03 -8.35 5.61
C LYS A 244 16.02 -7.36 5.07
N SER A 245 16.33 -6.07 5.20
CA SER A 245 15.49 -5.02 4.63
C SER A 245 16.32 -4.03 3.84
N LEU A 246 15.71 -3.48 2.79
CA LEU A 246 16.23 -2.36 2.01
C LEU A 246 15.27 -1.17 2.14
N THR A 247 15.79 0.02 1.92
CA THR A 247 14.99 1.23 1.74
C THR A 247 15.35 1.81 0.40
N ILE A 248 14.36 1.92 -0.48
CA ILE A 248 14.53 2.34 -1.86
C ILE A 248 13.50 3.43 -2.14
N PRO A 249 13.94 4.65 -2.48
CA PRO A 249 13.02 5.68 -2.94
C PRO A 249 12.28 5.23 -4.20
N THR A 250 10.97 5.42 -4.24
CA THR A 250 10.21 5.19 -5.48
C THR A 250 10.37 6.38 -6.42
N ASP A 251 10.37 6.12 -7.73
CA ASP A 251 10.34 7.13 -8.78
C ASP A 251 9.37 6.63 -9.86
N GLU A 252 8.09 6.97 -9.68
CA GLU A 252 7.02 6.50 -10.55
C GLU A 252 7.10 7.16 -11.92
N GLU A 253 7.48 8.44 -11.96
CA GLU A 253 7.66 9.22 -13.18
C GLU A 253 8.78 8.65 -14.05
N LEU A 254 9.94 8.32 -13.47
CA LEU A 254 11.02 7.65 -14.19
C LEU A 254 10.58 6.27 -14.70
N MET A 255 9.81 5.53 -13.90
CA MET A 255 9.30 4.23 -14.33
C MET A 255 8.29 4.34 -15.47
N ILE A 256 7.41 5.34 -15.44
CA ILE A 256 6.50 5.68 -16.53
C ILE A 256 7.32 6.01 -17.78
N ALA A 257 8.31 6.91 -17.68
CA ALA A 257 9.17 7.27 -18.81
C ALA A 257 9.88 6.04 -19.43
N LYS A 258 10.44 5.15 -18.60
CA LYS A 258 11.05 3.88 -19.06
C LYS A 258 10.06 2.95 -19.75
N GLN A 259 8.79 2.96 -19.36
CA GLN A 259 7.76 2.16 -20.02
C GLN A 259 7.32 2.78 -21.34
N VAL A 260 7.21 4.11 -21.40
CA VAL A 260 6.90 4.85 -22.63
C VAL A 260 7.98 4.65 -23.69
N ASP A 261 9.25 4.63 -23.28
CA ASP A 261 10.39 4.46 -24.20
C ASP A 261 10.36 3.14 -25.00
N LYS A 262 9.65 2.12 -24.51
CA LYS A 262 9.44 0.85 -25.24
C LYS A 262 8.52 0.99 -26.46
N PHE A 263 7.84 2.13 -26.59
CA PHE A 263 6.91 2.45 -27.66
C PHE A 263 7.42 3.58 -28.57
N SER A 264 8.66 4.03 -28.35
CA SER A 264 9.40 4.99 -29.18
C SER A 264 10.02 4.33 -30.40
#